data_AF-A0A962Z8Q4-F1
#
_entry.id   AF-A0A962Z8Q4-F1
#
_cell.length_a   1.000
_cell.length_b   1.000
_cell.length_c   1.000
_cell.angle_alpha   90.00
_cell.angle_beta   90.00
_cell.angle_gamma   90.00
#
_symmetry.space_group_name_H-M   'P 1'
#
loop_
_entity.id
_entity.type
_entity.pdbx_description
1 polymer ?
#
loop_
_entity_poly.entity_id
_entity_poly.type
_entity_poly.pdbx_seq_one_letter_code
_entity_poly.pdbx_strand_id
1 'polypeptide(L)' 'MIGERVAASREELGLSRRSLARRLGRSEAWLRRIEGGHARLTVDMAYRIAEALRVDPCSLFGGLNVR' A
#
# COMPACT_ATOMS: atom_id res chain seq x y z
N MET A 1 -4.10 -4.02 9.82
CA MET A 1 -2.65 -3.68 9.70
C MET A 1 -2.35 -2.85 8.44
N ILE A 2 -1.11 -2.36 8.22
CA ILE A 2 -0.78 -1.52 7.04
C ILE A 2 -1.15 -2.20 5.71
N GLY A 3 -0.92 -3.51 5.58
CA GLY A 3 -1.27 -4.29 4.39
C GLY A 3 -2.77 -4.28 4.06
N GLU A 4 -3.62 -4.41 5.09
CA GLU A 4 -5.08 -4.32 4.92
C GLU A 4 -5.51 -2.92 4.46
N ARG A 5 -4.88 -1.86 4.98
CA ARG A 5 -5.16 -0.48 4.54
C ARG A 5 -4.77 -0.26 3.09
N VAL A 6 -3.63 -0.80 2.67
CA VAL A 6 -3.21 -0.81 1.25
C VAL A 6 -4.23 -1.54 0.38
N ALA A 7 -4.72 -2.71 0.83
CA ALA A 7 -5.72 -3.48 0.10
C ALA A 7 -7.05 -2.71 -0.03
N ALA A 8 -7.54 -2.14 1.08
CA ALA A 8 -8.77 -1.36 1.11
C ALA A 8 -8.71 -0.15 0.16
N SER A 9 -7.68 0.69 0.28
CA SER A 9 -7.50 1.86 -0.60
C SER A 9 -7.33 1.46 -2.06
N ARG A 10 -6.69 0.33 -2.36
CA ARG A 10 -6.59 -0.20 -3.72
C ARG A 10 -7.98 -0.56 -4.28
N GLU A 11 -8.79 -1.23 -3.47
CA GLU A 11 -10.13 -1.70 -3.85
C GLU A 11 -11.12 -0.55 -4.03
N GLU A 12 -11.05 0.48 -3.18
CA GLU A 12 -11.81 1.74 -3.32
C GLU A 12 -11.53 2.45 -4.66
N LEU A 13 -10.30 2.33 -5.18
CA LEU A 13 -9.90 2.88 -6.48
C LEU A 13 -10.21 1.95 -7.66
N GLY A 14 -10.84 0.79 -7.43
CA GLY A 14 -11.12 -0.21 -8.46
C GLY A 14 -9.86 -0.83 -9.07
N LEU A 15 -8.71 -0.77 -8.39
CA LEU A 15 -7.45 -1.28 -8.91
C LEU A 15 -7.29 -2.77 -8.60
N SER A 16 -6.90 -3.54 -9.61
CA SER A 16 -6.39 -4.89 -9.37
C SER A 16 -5.00 -4.83 -8.72
N ARG A 17 -4.62 -5.89 -8.00
CA ARG A 17 -3.26 -6.03 -7.44
C ARG A 17 -2.19 -5.86 -8.51
N ARG A 18 -2.38 -6.48 -9.67
CA ARG A 18 -1.49 -6.35 -10.83
C ARG A 18 -1.33 -4.90 -11.29
N SER A 19 -2.42 -4.13 -11.31
CA SER A 19 -2.40 -2.73 -11.73
C SER A 19 -1.58 -1.87 -10.77
N LEU A 20 -1.82 -1.98 -9.46
CA LEU A 20 -1.06 -1.23 -8.46
C LEU A 20 0.41 -1.67 -8.43
N ALA A 21 0.69 -2.98 -8.46
CA ALA A 21 2.05 -3.50 -8.47
C ALA A 21 2.86 -2.98 -9.69
N ARG A 22 2.23 -2.93 -10.87
CA ARG A 22 2.84 -2.36 -12.08
C ARG A 22 3.20 -0.87 -11.92
N ARG A 23 2.34 -0.06 -11.29
CA ARG A 23 2.65 1.36 -10.98
C ARG A 23 3.88 1.50 -10.08
N LEU A 24 4.10 0.51 -9.21
CA LEU A 24 5.23 0.47 -8.28
C LEU A 24 6.49 -0.19 -8.86
N GLY A 25 6.44 -0.69 -10.11
CA GLY A 25 7.53 -1.46 -10.71
C GLY A 25 7.79 -2.80 -9.99
N ARG A 26 6.73 -3.43 -9.48
CA ARG A 26 6.77 -4.68 -8.70
C ARG A 26 5.83 -5.75 -9.27
N SER A 27 6.01 -6.98 -8.80
CA SER A 27 5.15 -8.10 -9.16
C SER A 27 3.85 -8.11 -8.36
N GLU A 28 2.79 -8.70 -8.93
CA GLU A 28 1.52 -8.93 -8.24
C GLU A 28 1.71 -9.80 -6.98
N ALA A 29 2.59 -10.81 -7.04
CA ALA A 29 2.93 -11.66 -5.91
C ALA A 29 3.59 -10.88 -4.76
N TRP A 30 4.44 -9.90 -5.08
CA TRP A 30 5.02 -8.99 -4.09
C TRP A 30 3.92 -8.19 -3.37
N LEU A 31 2.98 -7.60 -4.13
CA LEU A 31 1.89 -6.82 -3.54
C LEU A 31 0.95 -7.71 -2.70
N ARG A 32 0.67 -8.95 -3.14
CA ARG A 32 -0.10 -9.91 -2.34
C ARG A 32 0.55 -10.18 -0.97
N ARG A 33 1.89 -10.28 -0.92
CA ARG A 33 2.61 -10.44 0.36
C ARG A 33 2.52 -9.18 1.23
N ILE A 34 2.58 -7.99 0.63
CA ILE A 34 2.38 -6.73 1.36
C ILE A 34 0.98 -6.70 1.98
N GLU A 35 -0.06 -6.91 1.18
CA GLU A 35 -1.45 -6.84 1.63
C GLU A 35 -1.77 -7.90 2.68
N GLY A 36 -1.18 -9.09 2.56
CA GLY A 36 -1.31 -10.16 3.56
C GLY A 36 -0.43 -9.99 4.81
N GLY A 37 0.35 -8.90 4.94
CA GLY A 37 1.22 -8.67 6.09
C GLY A 37 2.44 -9.60 6.17
N HIS A 38 2.77 -10.32 5.09
CA HIS A 38 3.87 -11.28 5.00
C HIS A 38 5.19 -10.68 4.49
N ALA A 39 5.30 -9.35 4.48
CA ALA A 39 6.48 -8.65 4.01
C ALA A 39 6.72 -7.38 4.82
N ARG A 40 7.99 -7.09 5.12
CA ARG A 40 8.39 -5.81 5.71
C ARG A 40 8.35 -4.73 4.65
N LEU A 41 7.69 -3.62 4.97
CA LEU A 41 7.72 -2.39 4.20
C LEU A 41 8.80 -1.47 4.77
N THR A 42 9.62 -0.89 3.90
CA THR A 42 10.37 0.31 4.26
C THR A 42 9.43 1.51 4.29
N VAL A 43 9.79 2.56 5.04
CA VAL A 43 9.04 3.82 5.07
C VAL A 43 8.95 4.42 3.66
N ASP A 44 10.05 4.48 2.92
CA ASP A 44 10.07 4.90 1.50
C ASP A 44 9.04 4.18 0.64
N MET A 45 8.97 2.85 0.74
CA MET A 45 8.03 2.07 -0.05
C MET A 45 6.58 2.32 0.38
N ALA A 46 6.33 2.56 1.67
CA ALA A 46 5.01 2.96 2.16
C ALA A 46 4.57 4.30 1.55
N TYR A 47 5.47 5.29 1.46
CA TYR A 47 5.21 6.56 0.79
C TYR A 47 4.89 6.35 -0.70
N ARG A 48 5.70 5.57 -1.41
CA ARG A 48 5.46 5.28 -2.84
C ARG A 48 4.13 4.56 -3.08
N ILE A 49 3.73 3.69 -2.16
CA ILE A 49 2.40 3.03 -2.21
C ILE A 49 1.30 4.08 -2.01
N ALA A 50 1.43 4.97 -1.02
CA ALA A 50 0.46 6.04 -0.79
C ALA A 50 0.32 6.96 -2.00
N GLU A 51 1.43 7.35 -2.63
CA GLU A 51 1.44 8.13 -3.87
C GLU A 51 0.73 7.39 -5.02
N ALA A 52 1.03 6.10 -5.22
CA ALA A 52 0.41 5.29 -6.27
C ALA A 52 -1.11 5.08 -6.06
N LEU A 53 -1.55 5.14 -4.81
CA LEU A 53 -2.94 5.12 -4.36
C LEU A 53 -3.56 6.51 -4.26
N ARG A 54 -2.79 7.60 -4.41
CA ARG A 54 -3.26 8.98 -4.25
C ARG A 54 -3.96 9.23 -2.90
N VAL A 55 -3.44 8.61 -1.84
CA VAL A 55 -3.91 8.79 -0.45
C VAL A 55 -2.84 9.46 0.40
N ASP A 56 -3.25 10.06 1.52
CA ASP A 56 -2.32 10.56 2.52
C ASP A 56 -1.49 9.39 3.12
N PRO A 57 -0.15 9.46 3.18
CA PRO A 57 0.67 8.39 3.74
C PRO A 57 0.32 8.00 5.18
N CYS A 58 -0.07 8.96 6.03
CA CYS A 58 -0.47 8.71 7.42
C CYS A 58 -1.74 7.85 7.52
N SER A 59 -2.60 7.86 6.49
CA SER A 59 -3.79 7.00 6.43
C SER A 59 -3.44 5.51 6.40
N LEU A 60 -2.29 5.14 5.83
CA LEU A 60 -1.79 3.77 5.78
C LEU A 60 -1.21 3.31 7.13
N PHE A 61 -0.71 4.26 7.94
CA PHE A 61 -0.17 3.97 9.27
C PHE A 61 -1.22 4.00 10.39
N GLY A 62 -2.49 4.29 10.06
CA GLY A 62 -3.58 4.28 11.02
C GLY A 62 -3.69 5.55 11.86
N GLY A 63 -3.26 6.69 11.32
CA GLY A 63 -3.24 7.95 12.04
C GLY A 63 -2.05 7.99 12.99
N LEU A 64 -0.85 8.25 12.44
CA LEU A 64 0.28 8.66 13.25
C LEU A 64 -0.01 10.06 13.80
N ASN A 65 -0.59 10.12 15.00
CA ASN A 65 -0.65 11.36 15.77
C ASN A 65 0.75 11.59 16.36
N VAL A 66 1.67 12.09 15.53
CA VAL A 66 2.97 12.58 15.97
C VAL A 66 2.74 13.94 16.62
N ARG A 67 2.49 13.92 17.93
CA ARG A 67 2.64 15.10 18.78
C ARG A 67 4.10 15.30 19.12
#